data_AF-A0A4W3IZR5-F1
#
_entry.id   AF-A0A4W3IZR5-F1
#
_cell.length_a   1.000
_cell.length_b   1.000
_cell.length_c   1.000
_cell.angle_alpha   90.00
_cell.angle_beta   90.00
_cell.angle_gamma   90.00
#
_symmetry.space_group_name_H-M   'P 1'
#
loop_
_entity.id
_entity.type
_entity.pdbx_description
1 polymer ?
#
loop_
_entity_poly.entity_id
_entity_poly.type
_entity_poly.pdbx_seq_one_letter_code
_entity_poly.pdbx_strand_id
1 'polypeptide(L)'
;MITPIGLEDQLLSIVAAKEKPELEEKKKGLYLERAQNRKLLKETEDQILEVLSMSQGNILEDERAILILSSSKKLSREILEKQEITTRTEKQIDETRDGYRPVSGAVIHSSLPPAIAM
;
A
#
# COMPACT_ATOMS: atom_id res chain seq x y z
N MET A 1 -24.71 6.68 1.57
CA MET A 1 -25.29 5.72 2.53
C MET A 1 -24.12 4.97 3.16
N ILE A 2 -23.91 5.07 4.46
CA ILE A 2 -22.86 4.30 5.16
C ILE A 2 -23.40 2.88 5.38
N THR A 3 -22.66 1.87 4.93
CA THR A 3 -22.98 0.47 5.26
C THR A 3 -22.57 0.21 6.71
N PRO A 4 -23.26 -0.70 7.44
CA PRO A 4 -22.87 -1.04 8.83
C PRO A 4 -21.39 -1.44 8.95
N ILE A 5 -20.88 -2.14 7.94
CA ILE A 5 -19.46 -2.51 7.81
C ILE A 5 -18.57 -1.27 7.69
N GLY A 6 -18.96 -0.29 6.85
CA GLY A 6 -18.20 0.95 6.70
C GLY A 6 -18.18 1.81 7.98
N LEU A 7 -19.25 1.76 8.78
CA LEU A 7 -19.29 2.44 10.08
C LEU A 7 -18.35 1.78 11.10
N GLU A 8 -18.34 0.44 11.15
CA GLU A 8 -17.44 -0.34 12.00
C GLU A 8 -15.97 -0.03 11.68
N ASP A 9 -15.60 -0.02 10.40
CA ASP A 9 -14.25 0.33 9.97
C ASP A 9 -13.86 1.78 10.31
N GLN A 10 -14.81 2.72 10.25
CA GLN A 10 -14.59 4.11 10.67
C GLN A 10 -14.35 4.20 12.18
N LEU A 11 -15.18 3.55 13.00
CA LEU A 11 -15.01 3.53 14.45
C LEU A 11 -13.72 2.83 14.86
N LEU A 12 -13.39 1.70 14.21
CA LEU A 12 -12.13 1.01 14.41
C LEU A 12 -10.94 1.92 14.13
N SER A 13 -11.00 2.70 13.06
CA SER A 13 -9.95 3.67 12.72
C SER A 13 -9.83 4.78 13.76
N ILE A 14 -10.94 5.26 14.32
CA ILE A 14 -10.92 6.28 15.39
C ILE A 14 -10.33 5.71 16.68
N VAL A 15 -10.73 4.49 17.08
CA VAL A 15 -10.23 3.83 18.28
C VAL A 15 -8.74 3.53 18.15
N ALA A 16 -8.31 2.93 17.02
CA ALA A 16 -6.90 2.66 16.78
C ALA A 16 -6.04 3.93 16.76
N ALA A 17 -6.54 5.03 16.16
CA ALA A 17 -5.84 6.31 16.17
C ALA A 17 -5.69 6.92 17.57
N LYS A 18 -6.67 6.69 18.45
CA LYS A 18 -6.64 7.18 19.82
C LYS A 18 -5.75 6.35 20.73
N GLU A 19 -5.81 5.02 20.59
CA GLU A 19 -5.06 4.07 21.41
C GLU A 19 -3.59 3.95 20.97
N LYS A 20 -3.31 4.11 19.66
CA LYS A 20 -1.97 3.93 19.11
C LYS A 20 -1.70 4.87 17.92
N PRO A 21 -1.57 6.18 18.15
CA PRO A 21 -1.40 7.18 17.09
C PRO A 21 -0.19 6.95 16.19
N GLU A 22 0.93 6.46 16.76
CA GLU A 22 2.15 6.13 16.01
C GLU A 22 1.91 5.08 14.92
N LEU A 23 0.98 4.14 15.15
CA LEU A 23 0.62 3.09 14.20
C LEU A 23 -0.15 3.65 13.01
N GLU A 24 -1.02 4.64 13.24
CA GLU A 24 -1.73 5.35 12.16
C GLU A 24 -0.81 6.27 11.37
N GLU A 25 0.15 6.94 12.01
CA GLU A 25 1.18 7.71 11.30
C GLU A 25 2.04 6.79 10.42
N LYS A 26 2.46 5.64 10.96
CA LYS A 26 3.20 4.63 10.19
C LYS A 26 2.39 4.12 9.01
N LYS A 27 1.09 3.86 9.18
CA LYS A 27 0.19 3.43 8.10
C LYS A 27 0.08 4.48 6.99
N LYS A 28 -0.07 5.76 7.34
CA LYS A 28 -0.06 6.87 6.37
C LYS A 28 1.27 6.95 5.60
N GLY A 29 2.39 6.78 6.29
CA GLY A 29 3.72 6.74 5.68
C GLY A 29 3.84 5.60 4.65
N LEU A 30 3.41 4.39 5.02
CA LEU A 30 3.43 3.23 4.12
C LEU A 30 2.55 3.44 2.88
N TYR A 31 1.40 4.10 3.03
CA TYR A 31 0.53 4.43 1.90
C TYR A 31 1.23 5.35 0.88
N LEU A 32 1.90 6.41 1.37
CA LEU A 32 2.67 7.33 0.52
C LEU A 32 3.84 6.63 -0.16
N GLU A 33 4.59 5.82 0.59
CA GLU A 33 5.71 5.03 0.07
C GLU A 33 5.23 4.06 -1.03
N ARG A 34 4.12 3.34 -0.80
CA ARG A 34 3.54 2.41 -1.77
C ARG A 34 3.04 3.12 -3.03
N ALA A 35 2.51 4.34 -2.91
CA ALA A 35 2.14 5.17 -4.06
C ALA A 35 3.38 5.60 -4.87
N GLN A 36 4.44 6.06 -4.19
CA GLN A 36 5.70 6.44 -4.82
C GLN A 36 6.38 5.26 -5.52
N ASN A 37 6.47 4.11 -4.85
CA ASN A 37 7.07 2.90 -5.40
C ASN A 37 6.33 2.42 -6.67
N ARG A 38 4.99 2.51 -6.69
CA ARG A 38 4.21 2.19 -7.89
C ARG A 38 4.45 3.15 -9.04
N LYS A 39 4.57 4.44 -8.75
CA LYS A 39 4.93 5.45 -9.75
C LYS A 39 6.31 5.15 -10.34
N LEU A 40 7.32 4.90 -9.50
CA LEU A 40 8.68 4.59 -9.95
C LEU A 40 8.77 3.33 -10.79
N LEU A 41 8.03 2.26 -10.44
CA LEU A 41 7.98 1.05 -11.26
C LEU A 41 7.43 1.33 -12.66
N LYS A 42 6.35 2.13 -12.75
CA LYS A 42 5.77 2.51 -14.02
C LYS A 42 6.75 3.36 -14.85
N GLU A 43 7.40 4.34 -14.24
CA GLU A 43 8.42 5.17 -14.91
C GLU A 43 9.58 4.31 -15.42
N THR A 44 10.00 3.30 -14.64
CA THR A 44 11.04 2.36 -15.05
C THR A 44 10.59 1.48 -16.23
N GLU A 45 9.33 1.03 -16.24
CA GLU A 45 8.74 0.28 -17.35
C GLU A 45 8.66 1.13 -18.62
N ASP A 46 8.21 2.38 -18.50
CA ASP A 46 8.12 3.33 -19.61
C ASP A 46 9.52 3.61 -20.21
N GLN A 47 10.56 3.76 -19.37
CA GLN A 47 11.95 3.91 -19.81
C GLN A 47 12.48 2.68 -20.56
N ILE A 48 12.15 1.47 -20.08
CA ILE A 48 12.52 0.23 -20.77
C ILE A 48 11.86 0.19 -22.15
N LEU A 49 10.56 0.49 -22.23
CA LEU A 49 9.82 0.51 -23.50
C LEU A 49 10.36 1.56 -24.47
N GLU A 50 10.71 2.75 -23.98
CA GLU A 50 11.34 3.81 -24.77
C GLU A 50 12.65 3.31 -25.39
N VAL A 51 13.56 2.75 -24.58
CA VAL A 51 14.84 2.20 -25.06
C VAL A 51 14.63 1.09 -26.09
N LEU A 52 13.69 0.18 -25.85
CA LEU A 52 13.33 -0.89 -26.78
C LEU A 52 12.80 -0.33 -28.10
N SER A 53 12.00 0.74 -28.06
CA SER A 53 11.39 1.36 -29.25
C SER A 53 12.37 2.20 -30.08
N MET A 54 13.37 2.80 -29.42
CA MET A 54 14.38 3.65 -30.08
C MET A 54 15.55 2.84 -30.65
N SER A 55 15.73 1.59 -30.21
CA SER A 55 16.79 0.73 -30.71
C SER A 55 16.56 0.39 -32.20
N GLN A 56 17.44 0.90 -33.05
CA GLN A 56 17.48 0.56 -34.47
C GLN A 56 18.60 -0.45 -34.69
N GLY A 57 18.27 -1.67 -35.13
CA GLY A 57 19.24 -2.76 -35.30
C GLY A 57 19.31 -3.72 -34.11
N ASN A 58 20.47 -4.35 -33.88
CA ASN A 58 20.63 -5.33 -32.81
C ASN A 58 20.85 -4.62 -31.47
N ILE A 59 19.85 -4.66 -30.58
CA ILE A 59 19.93 -4.04 -29.25
C ILE A 59 21.08 -4.58 -28.38
N LEU A 60 21.53 -5.81 -28.65
CA LEU A 60 22.66 -6.42 -27.93
C LEU A 60 24.01 -5.77 -28.27
N GLU A 61 24.05 -4.89 -29.27
CA GLU A 61 25.23 -4.13 -29.66
C GLU A 61 25.17 -2.66 -29.19
N ASP A 62 24.02 -2.19 -28.70
CA ASP A 62 23.89 -0.84 -28.13
C ASP A 62 24.25 -0.85 -26.64
N GLU A 63 25.52 -0.52 -26.33
CA GLU A 63 26.02 -0.42 -24.96
C GLU A 63 25.18 0.49 -24.07
N ARG A 64 24.59 1.56 -24.62
CA ARG A 64 23.74 2.48 -23.86
C ARG A 64 22.42 1.80 -23.50
N ALA A 65 21.82 1.09 -24.44
CA ALA A 65 20.60 0.32 -24.19
C ALA A 65 20.84 -0.75 -23.12
N ILE A 66 21.96 -1.48 -23.21
CA ILE A 66 22.35 -2.49 -22.21
C ILE A 66 22.49 -1.85 -20.81
N LEU A 67 23.15 -0.69 -20.73
CA LEU A 67 23.37 0.00 -19.46
C LEU A 67 22.05 0.48 -18.84
N ILE A 68 21.14 1.06 -19.63
CA ILE A 68 19.83 1.52 -19.15
C ILE A 68 18.96 0.33 -18.73
N LEU A 69 18.93 -0.76 -19.49
CA LEU A 69 18.16 -1.96 -19.14
C LEU A 69 18.70 -2.62 -17.87
N SER A 70 20.03 -2.65 -17.69
CA SER A 70 20.68 -3.18 -16.49
C SER A 70 20.36 -2.34 -15.25
N SER A 71 20.46 -1.01 -15.34
CA SER A 71 20.12 -0.10 -14.24
C SER A 71 18.64 -0.17 -13.89
N SER A 72 17.76 -0.19 -14.89
CA SER A 72 16.31 -0.34 -14.73
C SER A 72 15.95 -1.65 -14.05
N LYS A 73 16.57 -2.76 -14.46
CA LYS A 73 16.38 -4.07 -13.82
C LYS A 73 16.79 -4.05 -12.34
N LYS A 74 17.91 -3.41 -12.01
CA LYS A 74 18.37 -3.28 -10.63
C LYS A 74 17.38 -2.46 -9.80
N LEU A 75 16.98 -1.30 -10.29
CA LEU A 75 16.01 -0.42 -9.63
C LEU A 75 14.67 -1.12 -9.40
N SER A 76 14.12 -1.79 -10.41
CA SER A 76 12.87 -2.54 -10.28
C SER A 76 12.95 -3.61 -9.20
N ARG A 77 14.08 -4.32 -9.09
CA ARG A 77 14.27 -5.32 -8.02
C ARG A 77 14.26 -4.66 -6.63
N GLU A 78 15.01 -3.57 -6.46
CA GLU A 78 15.07 -2.84 -5.19
C GLU A 78 13.69 -2.32 -4.77
N ILE A 79 12.88 -1.85 -5.73
CA ILE A 79 11.51 -1.38 -5.45
C ILE A 79 10.59 -2.56 -5.08
N LEU A 80 10.70 -3.71 -5.75
CA LEU A 80 9.90 -4.90 -5.42
C LEU A 80 10.20 -5.42 -4.01
N GLU A 81 11.48 -5.45 -3.62
CA GLU A 81 11.89 -5.82 -2.25
C GLU A 81 11.30 -4.85 -1.21
N LYS A 82 11.37 -3.53 -1.47
CA LYS A 82 10.73 -2.53 -0.60
C LYS A 82 9.23 -2.73 -0.51
N GLN A 83 8.54 -2.95 -1.63
CA GLN A 83 7.10 -3.19 -1.63
C GLN A 83 6.70 -4.44 -0.84
N GLU A 84 7.51 -5.50 -0.87
CA GLU A 84 7.26 -6.70 -0.07
C GLU A 84 7.33 -6.38 1.44
N ILE A 85 8.35 -5.64 1.87
CA ILE A 85 8.51 -5.20 3.26
C ILE A 85 7.35 -4.29 3.67
N THR A 86 6.99 -3.30 2.86
CA THR A 86 5.85 -2.41 3.10
C THR A 86 4.56 -3.21 3.25
N THR A 87 4.30 -4.19 2.36
CA THR A 87 3.09 -5.02 2.38
C THR A 87 3.02 -5.89 3.65
N ARG A 88 4.14 -6.51 4.05
CA ARG A 88 4.21 -7.28 5.31
C ARG A 88 3.95 -6.39 6.52
N THR A 89 4.50 -5.18 6.51
CA THR A 89 4.34 -4.20 7.60
C THR A 89 2.89 -3.70 7.67
N GLU A 90 2.25 -3.40 6.55
CA GLU A 90 0.82 -3.04 6.47
C GLU A 90 -0.05 -4.14 7.07
N LYS A 91 0.24 -5.41 6.73
CA LYS A 91 -0.51 -6.55 7.28
C LYS A 91 -0.39 -6.65 8.81
N GLN A 92 0.82 -6.49 9.35
CA GLN A 92 1.04 -6.49 10.81
C GLN A 92 0.31 -5.34 11.52
N ILE A 93 0.27 -4.18 10.87
CA ILE A 93 -0.47 -3.01 11.34
C ILE A 93 -1.97 -3.32 11.37
N ASP A 94 -2.51 -3.90 10.29
CA ASP A 94 -3.93 -4.26 10.22
C ASP A 94 -4.32 -5.36 11.23
N GLU A 95 -3.47 -6.38 11.42
CA GLU A 95 -3.65 -7.40 12.46
C GLU A 95 -3.66 -6.78 13.87
N THR A 96 -2.79 -5.80 14.13
CA THR A 96 -2.79 -5.06 15.41
C THR A 96 -4.08 -4.24 15.57
N ARG A 97 -4.58 -3.64 14.48
CA ARG A 97 -5.82 -2.86 14.50
C ARG A 97 -7.02 -3.74 14.78
N ASP A 98 -7.09 -4.94 14.19
CA ASP A 98 -8.20 -5.87 14.41
C ASP A 98 -8.37 -6.28 15.88
N GLY A 99 -7.30 -6.18 16.71
CA GLY A 99 -7.42 -6.32 18.17
C GLY A 99 -8.38 -5.33 18.83
N TYR A 100 -8.65 -4.17 18.21
CA TYR A 100 -9.61 -3.16 18.65
C TYR A 100 -11.00 -3.30 18.03
N ARG A 101 -11.21 -4.29 17.15
CA ARG A 101 -12.51 -4.58 16.52
C ARG A 101 -13.63 -4.87 17.54
N PRO A 102 -13.39 -5.62 18.64
CA PRO A 102 -14.41 -5.84 19.66
C PRO A 102 -14.89 -4.55 20.34
N VAL A 103 -13.98 -3.59 20.53
CA VAL A 103 -14.29 -2.29 21.17
C VAL A 103 -15.14 -1.42 20.25
N SER A 104 -14.83 -1.41 18.95
CA SER A 104 -15.61 -0.67 17.94
C SER A 104 -17.00 -1.27 17.71
N GLY A 105 -17.12 -2.61 17.70
CA GLY A 105 -18.42 -3.30 17.64
C GLY A 105 -19.30 -3.05 18.87
N ALA A 106 -18.71 -2.99 20.06
CA ALA A 106 -19.46 -2.70 21.30
C ALA A 106 -20.05 -1.27 21.34
N VAL A 107 -19.38 -0.29 20.71
CA VAL A 107 -19.90 1.08 20.56
C VAL A 107 -21.12 1.10 19.64
N ILE A 108 -21.15 0.28 18.58
CA ILE A 108 -22.30 0.14 17.68
C ILE A 108 -23.49 -0.48 18.42
N HIS A 109 -23.27 -1.59 19.14
CA HIS A 109 -24.35 -2.28 19.87
C HIS A 109 -24.93 -1.48 21.04
N SER A 110 -24.14 -0.61 21.69
CA SER A 110 -24.62 0.27 22.77
C SER A 110 -25.32 1.54 22.29
N SER A 111 -25.16 1.91 21.01
CA SER A 111 -25.75 3.13 20.44
C SER A 111 -26.97 2.88 19.55
N LEU A 112 -27.32 1.61 19.25
CA LEU A 112 -28.50 1.24 18.48
C LEU A 112 -29.66 0.83 19.40
N PRO A 113 -30.88 1.37 19.23
CA PRO A 113 -32.04 0.92 19.99
C PRO A 113 -32.36 -0.56 19.67
N PRO A 114 -32.90 -1.34 20.64
CA PRO A 114 -33.09 -2.80 20.53
C PRO A 114 -33.91 -3.28 19.32
N ALA A 115 -34.68 -2.38 18.68
CA ALA A 115 -35.62 -2.71 17.63
C ALA A 115 -34.99 -3.15 16.28
N ILE A 116 -33.67 -3.02 16.10
CA ILE A 116 -32.97 -3.36 14.85
C ILE A 116 -32.02 -4.58 15.03
N ALA A 117 -31.92 -5.14 16.24
CA ALA A 117 -31.00 -6.24 16.55
C ALA A 117 -31.58 -7.65 16.38
N MET A 118 -32.74 -7.81 15.70
CA MET A 118 -33.30 -9.12 15.33
C MET A 118 -33.15 -9.41 13.84
#